data_AF-A0A838QXK8-F1
#
_entry.id   AF-A0A838QXK8-F1
#
_cell.length_a   1.000
_cell.length_b   1.000
_cell.length_c   1.000
_cell.angle_alpha   90.00
_cell.angle_beta   90.00
_cell.angle_gamma   90.00
#
_symmetry.space_group_name_H-M   'P 1'
#
loop_
_entity.id
_entity.type
_entity.pdbx_description
1 polymer ?
#
loop_
_entity_poly.entity_id
_entity_poly.type
_entity_poly.pdbx_seq_one_letter_code
_entity_poly.pdbx_strand_id
1 'polypeptide(L)'
;AAIALSKAGTEIRIGFGENAIEIPLRLPFSWKLFYFGSVAFAVGNFLYRTFCPPLIRDYSTFTEFEHEGKGPDFILDQFLETSFNLVEHGSTAKKDYGKCIVREFLTHFTDKVVSDQKTTTESSPDDDGFEQYMNRLLPNYDAKRDGKITIAKPKVAASFWYARDAANESGGGLRALCSWSYIFGYCAFLWVALQGFMYVVRV
;
A
#
# COMPACT_ATOMS: atom_id res chain seq x y z
N ALA A 1 0.73 -25.72 -23.77
CA ALA A 1 2.12 -25.59 -24.26
C ALA A 1 3.13 -26.41 -23.44
N ALA A 2 3.14 -26.34 -22.10
CA ALA A 2 4.13 -27.04 -21.25
C ALA A 2 4.13 -28.60 -21.36
N ILE A 3 2.96 -29.22 -21.60
CA ILE A 3 2.83 -30.70 -21.69
C ILE A 3 3.41 -31.25 -23.01
N ALA A 4 3.44 -30.45 -24.07
CA ALA A 4 3.98 -30.89 -25.37
C ALA A 4 5.51 -30.97 -25.34
N LEU A 5 6.17 -30.09 -24.57
CA LEU A 5 7.63 -30.07 -24.41
C LEU A 5 8.14 -31.10 -23.40
N SER A 6 7.33 -31.53 -22.42
CA SER A 6 7.76 -32.56 -21.47
C SER A 6 7.83 -33.97 -22.06
N LYS A 7 7.24 -34.18 -23.25
CA LYS A 7 7.29 -35.43 -24.00
C LYS A 7 8.41 -35.48 -25.05
N ALA A 8 8.98 -34.34 -25.41
CA ALA A 8 10.20 -34.30 -26.20
C ALA A 8 11.36 -34.66 -25.25
N GLY A 9 12.13 -35.70 -25.58
CA GLY A 9 13.29 -36.11 -24.79
C GLY A 9 14.28 -34.97 -24.57
N THR A 10 15.20 -35.16 -23.62
CA THR A 10 16.22 -34.15 -23.22
C THR A 10 17.14 -33.68 -24.34
N GLU A 11 17.13 -34.37 -25.48
CA GLU A 11 17.99 -34.14 -26.63
C GLU A 11 17.14 -34.22 -27.90
N ILE A 12 17.22 -33.20 -28.76
CA ILE A 12 16.74 -33.27 -30.14
C ILE A 12 17.97 -33.50 -31.02
N ARG A 13 17.95 -34.62 -31.77
CA ARG A 13 18.94 -34.94 -32.79
C ARG A 13 18.46 -34.39 -34.12
N ILE A 14 19.13 -33.37 -34.64
CA ILE A 14 18.87 -32.85 -35.99
C ILE A 14 19.95 -33.45 -36.90
N GLY A 15 19.55 -34.30 -37.83
CA GLY A 15 20.46 -34.87 -38.82
C GLY A 15 20.72 -33.89 -39.96
N PHE A 16 21.97 -33.48 -40.15
CA PHE A 16 22.42 -32.71 -41.32
C PHE A 16 23.43 -33.57 -42.08
N GLY A 17 22.94 -34.36 -43.03
CA GLY A 17 23.78 -35.32 -43.78
C GLY A 17 24.27 -36.46 -42.88
N GLU A 18 25.59 -36.71 -42.86
CA GLU A 18 26.23 -37.76 -42.02
C GLU A 18 26.49 -37.31 -40.57
N ASN A 19 26.32 -36.03 -40.25
CA ASN A 19 26.56 -35.48 -38.91
C ASN A 19 25.23 -35.26 -38.18
N ALA A 20 25.08 -35.89 -37.01
CA ALA A 20 24.00 -35.60 -36.08
C ALA A 20 24.51 -34.59 -35.05
N ILE A 21 23.90 -33.40 -35.00
CA ILE A 21 24.17 -32.43 -33.93
C ILE A 21 23.15 -32.68 -32.82
N GLU A 22 23.64 -32.97 -31.63
CA GLU A 22 22.84 -33.15 -30.42
C GLU A 22 22.67 -31.80 -29.73
N ILE A 23 21.46 -31.23 -29.75
CA ILE A 23 21.17 -29.98 -29.04
C ILE A 23 20.52 -30.33 -27.70
N PRO A 24 21.21 -30.10 -26.56
CA PRO A 24 20.60 -30.29 -25.25
C PRO A 24 19.51 -29.22 -25.03
N LEU A 25 18.27 -29.64 -24.79
CA LEU A 25 17.13 -28.74 -24.57
C LEU A 25 17.02 -28.22 -23.13
N ARG A 26 18.06 -28.47 -22.32
CA ARG A 26 18.10 -27.97 -20.95
C ARG A 26 18.46 -26.51 -20.98
N LEU A 27 17.51 -25.64 -20.63
CA LEU A 27 17.85 -24.24 -20.42
C LEU A 27 18.86 -24.11 -19.29
N PRO A 28 19.83 -23.18 -19.43
CA PRO A 28 20.90 -23.01 -18.45
C PRO A 28 20.43 -22.35 -17.14
N PHE A 29 19.12 -22.09 -17.02
CA PHE A 29 18.52 -21.50 -15.84
C PHE A 29 17.23 -22.22 -15.43
N SER A 30 16.94 -22.12 -14.14
CA SER A 30 15.74 -22.73 -13.56
C SER A 30 14.50 -21.89 -13.90
N TRP A 31 13.66 -22.39 -14.80
CA TRP A 31 12.33 -21.82 -15.09
C TRP A 31 11.45 -21.68 -13.85
N LYS A 32 11.61 -22.58 -12.87
CA LYS A 32 10.87 -22.53 -11.61
C LYS A 32 11.24 -21.24 -10.84
N LEU A 33 12.52 -20.90 -10.78
CA LEU A 33 12.99 -19.70 -10.06
C LEU A 33 12.51 -18.41 -10.74
N PHE A 34 12.57 -18.37 -12.07
CA PHE A 34 12.02 -17.26 -12.86
C PHE A 34 10.52 -17.07 -12.59
N TYR A 35 9.75 -18.17 -12.61
CA TYR A 35 8.32 -18.14 -12.29
C TYR A 35 8.07 -17.61 -10.88
N PHE A 36 8.75 -18.15 -9.86
CA PHE A 36 8.58 -17.68 -8.47
C PHE A 36 8.96 -16.21 -8.28
N GLY A 37 9.99 -15.72 -8.98
CA GLY A 37 10.35 -14.30 -8.96
C GLY A 37 9.22 -13.42 -9.52
N SER A 38 8.66 -13.80 -10.66
CA SER A 38 7.53 -13.07 -11.27
C SER A 38 6.27 -13.08 -10.40
N VAL A 39 5.98 -14.22 -9.76
CA VAL A 39 4.85 -14.35 -8.82
C VAL A 39 5.09 -13.47 -7.59
N ALA A 40 6.30 -13.42 -7.05
CA ALA A 40 6.62 -12.56 -5.91
C ALA A 40 6.38 -11.08 -6.22
N PHE A 41 6.76 -10.60 -7.41
CA PHE A 41 6.44 -9.24 -7.85
C PHE A 41 4.94 -9.00 -8.04
N ALA A 42 4.22 -9.99 -8.58
CA ALA A 42 2.76 -9.89 -8.71
C ALA A 42 2.08 -9.79 -7.34
N VAL A 43 2.51 -10.61 -6.38
CA VAL A 43 2.03 -10.57 -4.99
C VAL A 43 2.37 -9.24 -4.34
N GLY A 44 3.60 -8.74 -4.47
CA GLY A 44 4.00 -7.44 -3.94
C GLY A 44 3.16 -6.28 -4.50
N ASN A 45 2.95 -6.26 -5.82
CA ASN A 45 2.08 -5.28 -6.47
C ASN A 45 0.63 -5.38 -6.02
N PHE A 46 0.12 -6.59 -5.87
CA PHE A 46 -1.24 -6.83 -5.38
C PHE A 46 -1.40 -6.30 -3.96
N LEU A 47 -0.50 -6.68 -3.04
CA LEU A 47 -0.50 -6.20 -1.66
C LEU A 47 -0.40 -4.67 -1.59
N TYR A 48 0.49 -4.06 -2.39
CA TYR A 48 0.59 -2.62 -2.45
C TYR A 48 -0.73 -1.97 -2.89
N ARG A 49 -1.38 -2.50 -3.94
CA ARG A 49 -2.63 -1.92 -4.43
C ARG A 49 -3.83 -2.10 -3.50
N THR A 50 -3.91 -3.22 -2.80
CA THR A 50 -5.05 -3.54 -1.93
C THR A 50 -4.99 -2.84 -0.58
N PHE A 51 -3.79 -2.59 -0.06
CA PHE A 51 -3.61 -2.08 1.30
C PHE A 51 -2.99 -0.68 1.36
N CYS A 52 -2.43 -0.14 0.27
CA CYS A 52 -1.96 1.24 0.25
C CYS A 52 -3.17 2.19 0.07
N PRO A 53 -3.36 3.18 0.97
CA PRO A 53 -4.40 4.17 0.81
C PRO A 53 -4.26 4.91 -0.52
N PRO A 54 -5.36 5.19 -1.23
CA PRO A 54 -5.32 5.87 -2.53
C PRO A 54 -4.67 7.26 -2.43
N LEU A 55 -4.72 7.91 -1.26
CA LEU A 55 -4.03 9.17 -1.03
C LEU A 55 -2.51 9.09 -1.28
N ILE A 56 -1.86 8.00 -0.85
CA ILE A 56 -0.40 7.80 -1.07
C ILE A 56 -0.14 7.21 -2.44
N ARG A 57 -1.03 6.32 -2.90
CA ARG A 57 -0.86 5.57 -4.14
C ARG A 57 -1.00 6.46 -5.38
N ASP A 58 -1.98 7.36 -5.36
CA ASP A 58 -2.39 8.11 -6.54
C ASP A 58 -1.76 9.52 -6.57
N TYR A 59 -1.29 10.05 -5.43
CA TYR A 59 -0.72 11.40 -5.33
C TYR A 59 0.67 11.42 -4.71
N SER A 60 1.68 11.68 -5.53
CA SER A 60 3.06 11.82 -5.06
C SER A 60 3.32 13.23 -4.50
N THR A 61 2.63 14.22 -5.04
CA THR A 61 2.75 15.63 -4.66
C THR A 61 1.39 16.29 -4.46
N PHE A 62 1.35 17.36 -3.66
CA PHE A 62 0.14 18.15 -3.47
C PHE A 62 -0.37 18.79 -4.78
N THR A 63 0.54 19.17 -5.68
CA THR A 63 0.18 19.79 -6.97
C THR A 63 -0.60 18.83 -7.87
N GLU A 64 -0.25 17.54 -7.90
CA GLU A 64 -1.03 16.52 -8.63
C GLU A 64 -2.43 16.37 -8.06
N PHE A 65 -2.54 16.36 -6.73
CA PHE A 65 -3.82 16.30 -6.02
C PHE A 65 -4.72 17.51 -6.36
N GLU A 66 -4.16 18.71 -6.37
CA GLU A 66 -4.87 19.94 -6.72
C GLU A 66 -5.31 19.97 -8.19
N HIS A 67 -4.46 19.49 -9.11
CA HIS A 67 -4.76 19.43 -10.53
C HIS A 67 -5.91 18.47 -10.87
N GLU A 68 -6.06 17.38 -10.13
CA GLU A 68 -7.21 16.48 -10.28
C GLU A 68 -8.53 17.07 -9.76
N GLY A 69 -8.48 18.24 -9.11
CA GLY A 69 -9.67 18.93 -8.60
C GLY A 69 -10.35 18.21 -7.44
N LYS A 70 -9.64 17.30 -6.77
CA LYS A 70 -10.17 16.63 -5.57
C LYS A 70 -10.22 17.65 -4.42
N GLY A 71 -11.41 17.79 -3.84
CA GLY A 71 -11.65 18.74 -2.76
C GLY A 71 -11.01 18.32 -1.44
N PRO A 72 -10.94 19.24 -0.45
CA PRO A 72 -10.48 18.94 0.90
C PRO A 72 -11.27 17.80 1.57
N ASP A 73 -12.52 17.61 1.18
CA ASP A 73 -13.37 16.53 1.68
C ASP A 73 -12.77 15.15 1.37
N PHE A 74 -12.12 14.99 0.21
CA PHE A 74 -11.44 13.74 -0.13
C PHE A 74 -10.27 13.43 0.82
N ILE A 75 -9.52 14.46 1.25
CA ILE A 75 -8.43 14.28 2.23
C ILE A 75 -9.00 13.82 3.56
N LEU A 76 -10.09 14.46 4.00
CA LEU A 76 -10.75 14.13 5.25
C LEU A 76 -11.28 12.69 5.23
N ASP A 77 -12.00 12.31 4.16
CA ASP A 77 -12.55 10.97 4.01
C ASP A 77 -11.44 9.91 4.05
N GLN A 78 -10.36 10.13 3.31
CA GLN A 78 -9.23 9.20 3.26
C GLN A 78 -8.45 9.11 4.57
N PHE A 79 -8.29 10.24 5.26
CA PHE A 79 -7.66 10.28 6.58
C PHE A 79 -8.50 9.52 7.61
N LEU A 80 -9.81 9.79 7.65
CA LEU A 80 -10.73 9.13 8.57
C LEU A 80 -10.80 7.63 8.32
N GLU A 81 -10.93 7.20 7.06
CA GLU A 81 -10.91 5.78 6.68
C GLU A 81 -9.62 5.09 7.14
N THR A 82 -8.47 5.73 6.95
CA THR A 82 -7.18 5.17 7.38
C THR A 82 -7.09 5.09 8.90
N SER A 83 -7.52 6.13 9.61
CA SER A 83 -7.52 6.17 11.07
C SER A 83 -8.49 5.16 11.69
N PHE A 84 -9.63 4.93 11.05
CA PHE A 84 -10.63 3.97 11.49
C PHE A 84 -10.10 2.54 11.41
N ASN A 85 -9.48 2.20 10.28
CA ASN A 85 -8.82 0.90 10.11
C ASN A 85 -7.75 0.64 11.20
N LEU A 86 -7.04 1.68 11.65
CA LEU A 86 -6.09 1.56 12.76
C LEU A 86 -6.76 1.31 14.10
N VAL A 87 -7.88 1.97 14.38
CA VAL A 87 -8.60 1.85 15.64
C VAL A 87 -9.32 0.50 15.75
N GLU A 88 -9.90 0.01 14.66
CA GLU A 88 -10.65 -1.25 14.65
C GLU A 88 -9.71 -2.47 14.70
N HIS A 89 -8.74 -2.52 13.78
CA HIS A 89 -7.89 -3.71 13.56
C HIS A 89 -6.48 -3.58 14.15
N GLY A 90 -6.14 -2.45 14.77
CA GLY A 90 -4.84 -2.24 15.40
C GLY A 90 -4.65 -2.98 16.73
N SER A 91 -3.39 -3.21 17.09
CA SER A 91 -2.99 -3.52 18.47
C SER A 91 -3.28 -2.34 19.40
N THR A 92 -3.35 -2.53 20.72
CA THR A 92 -3.67 -1.48 21.71
C THR A 92 -2.89 -0.19 21.48
N ALA A 93 -1.57 -0.27 21.29
CA ALA A 93 -0.73 0.90 21.01
C ALA A 93 -1.10 1.63 19.69
N LYS A 94 -1.55 0.89 18.66
CA LYS A 94 -2.01 1.48 17.40
C LYS A 94 -3.38 2.13 17.52
N LYS A 95 -4.25 1.59 18.39
CA LYS A 95 -5.56 2.18 18.68
C LYS A 95 -5.39 3.54 19.34
N ASP A 96 -4.51 3.63 20.33
CA ASP A 96 -4.23 4.88 21.04
C ASP A 96 -3.59 5.93 20.11
N TYR A 97 -2.65 5.50 19.25
CA TYR A 97 -2.11 6.37 18.20
C TYR A 97 -3.19 6.87 17.24
N GLY A 98 -4.06 5.97 16.74
CA GLY A 98 -5.16 6.31 15.84
C GLY A 98 -6.12 7.35 16.44
N LYS A 99 -6.44 7.22 17.73
CA LYS A 99 -7.24 8.21 18.46
C LYS A 99 -6.53 9.57 18.55
N CYS A 100 -5.24 9.56 18.90
CA CYS A 100 -4.44 10.77 19.06
C CYS A 100 -4.36 11.58 17.75
N ILE A 101 -4.02 10.93 16.63
CA ILE A 101 -3.87 11.61 15.34
C ILE A 101 -5.20 12.21 14.84
N VAL A 102 -6.34 11.55 15.11
CA VAL A 102 -7.65 12.08 14.71
C VAL A 102 -7.98 13.31 15.53
N ARG A 103 -7.72 13.27 16.84
CA ARG A 103 -7.91 14.42 17.72
C ARG A 103 -7.09 15.60 17.22
N GLU A 104 -5.80 15.40 16.99
CA GLU A 104 -4.88 16.45 16.54
C GLU A 104 -5.28 16.99 15.15
N PHE A 105 -5.65 16.11 14.22
CA PHE A 105 -6.05 16.56 12.89
C PHE A 105 -7.30 17.44 12.93
N LEU A 106 -8.34 17.02 13.67
CA LEU A 106 -9.58 17.78 13.78
C LEU A 106 -9.34 19.13 14.47
N THR A 107 -8.56 19.17 15.56
CA THR A 107 -8.31 20.43 16.28
C THR A 107 -7.47 21.41 15.47
N HIS A 108 -6.50 20.94 14.66
CA HIS A 108 -5.60 21.82 13.92
C HIS A 108 -6.12 22.26 12.55
N PHE A 109 -6.86 21.39 11.84
CA PHE A 109 -7.17 21.59 10.43
C PHE A 109 -8.65 21.87 10.13
N THR A 110 -9.58 21.63 11.07
CA THR A 110 -11.01 21.91 10.85
C THR A 110 -11.47 23.20 11.54
N ASP A 111 -12.11 24.12 10.78
CA ASP A 111 -12.58 25.42 11.27
C ASP A 111 -13.97 25.36 11.92
N LYS A 112 -14.75 24.32 11.61
CA LYS A 112 -16.12 24.12 12.11
C LYS A 112 -16.30 22.69 12.60
N VAL A 113 -15.78 22.38 13.78
CA VAL A 113 -16.41 21.34 14.58
C VAL A 113 -17.71 21.94 15.09
N VAL A 114 -18.83 21.38 14.64
CA VAL A 114 -20.17 21.95 14.80
C VAL A 114 -20.43 22.49 16.20
N SER A 115 -20.70 23.80 16.22
CA SER A 115 -21.30 24.61 17.27
C SER A 115 -22.76 24.20 17.59
N ASP A 116 -23.00 22.93 17.92
CA ASP A 116 -24.31 22.45 18.46
C ASP A 116 -24.22 21.95 19.91
N GLN A 117 -23.07 22.03 20.58
CA GLN A 117 -23.02 21.83 22.04
C GLN A 117 -22.74 23.13 22.78
N LYS A 118 -23.82 23.88 23.03
CA LYS A 118 -23.93 24.76 24.19
C LYS A 118 -24.17 23.91 25.44
N THR A 119 -23.13 23.27 25.97
CA THR A 119 -22.95 22.72 27.35
C THR A 119 -21.68 21.83 27.28
N THR A 120 -20.61 22.02 28.02
CA THR A 120 -20.32 22.87 29.17
C THR A 120 -18.81 23.12 29.18
N THR A 121 -18.47 24.35 29.53
CA THR A 121 -17.22 24.89 30.08
C THR A 121 -16.22 23.87 30.64
N GLU A 122 -14.96 24.05 30.23
CA GLU A 122 -13.72 23.78 30.99
C GLU A 122 -13.64 22.46 31.77
N SER A 123 -13.31 21.39 31.07
CA SER A 123 -12.28 20.48 31.57
C SER A 123 -11.41 20.04 30.40
N SER A 124 -10.11 19.89 30.67
CA SER A 124 -9.17 19.16 29.81
C SER A 124 -9.89 17.94 29.23
N PRO A 125 -9.71 17.57 27.95
CA PRO A 125 -10.39 16.40 27.40
C PRO A 125 -9.85 15.14 28.08
N ASP A 126 -10.48 14.79 29.19
CA ASP A 126 -10.43 13.49 29.85
C ASP A 126 -10.60 12.42 28.76
N ASP A 127 -9.82 11.35 28.85
CA ASP A 127 -9.70 10.31 27.82
C ASP A 127 -11.09 9.75 27.40
N ASP A 128 -12.02 9.74 28.35
CA ASP A 128 -13.40 9.24 28.22
C ASP A 128 -14.30 10.10 27.30
N GLY A 129 -14.11 11.43 27.29
CA GLY A 129 -14.96 12.35 26.50
C GLY A 129 -14.70 12.25 25.00
N PHE A 130 -13.45 11.97 24.61
CA PHE A 130 -13.07 11.77 23.22
C PHE A 130 -13.46 10.38 22.71
N GLU A 131 -13.35 9.34 23.54
CA GLU A 131 -13.90 8.02 23.25
C GLU A 131 -15.40 8.10 22.94
N GLN A 132 -16.17 8.83 23.76
CA GLN A 132 -17.60 9.03 23.53
C GLN A 132 -17.90 9.86 22.26
N TYR A 133 -17.04 10.83 21.92
CA TYR A 133 -17.14 11.62 20.70
C TYR A 133 -16.81 10.78 19.45
N MET A 134 -15.74 9.99 19.48
CA MET A 134 -15.38 9.04 18.43
C MET A 134 -16.47 7.99 18.25
N ASN A 135 -16.95 7.36 19.32
CA ASN A 135 -18.05 6.39 19.25
C ASN A 135 -19.38 7.01 18.76
N ARG A 136 -19.54 8.35 18.76
CA ARG A 136 -20.66 9.05 18.12
C ARG A 136 -20.39 9.43 16.67
N LEU A 137 -19.17 9.80 16.32
CA LEU A 137 -18.77 10.12 14.94
C LEU A 137 -18.68 8.87 14.06
N LEU A 138 -18.11 7.78 14.60
CA LEU A 138 -17.78 6.55 13.88
C LEU A 138 -19.01 5.83 13.27
N PRO A 139 -20.12 5.57 14.00
CA PRO A 139 -21.31 4.97 13.40
C PRO A 139 -22.14 5.95 12.55
N ASN A 140 -21.86 7.26 12.65
CA ASN A 140 -22.52 8.29 11.85
C ASN A 140 -21.66 8.80 10.68
N TYR A 141 -20.48 8.22 10.46
CA TYR A 141 -19.61 8.56 9.33
C TYR A 141 -20.34 8.31 8.00
N ASP A 142 -20.98 7.14 7.87
CA ASP A 142 -21.85 6.82 6.73
C ASP A 142 -23.14 7.67 6.69
N ALA A 143 -23.57 8.19 7.85
CA ALA A 143 -24.83 8.92 8.00
C ALA A 143 -24.70 10.44 7.82
N LYS A 144 -23.49 10.99 7.60
CA LYS A 144 -23.28 12.45 7.56
C LYS A 144 -22.35 12.91 6.44
N ARG A 145 -22.74 12.54 5.22
CA ARG A 145 -22.39 13.24 3.96
C ARG A 145 -23.03 14.64 3.86
N ASP A 146 -23.60 15.16 4.95
CA ASP A 146 -24.30 16.45 5.05
C ASP A 146 -23.35 17.56 5.52
N GLY A 147 -22.32 17.86 4.71
CA GLY A 147 -21.68 19.17 4.60
C GLY A 147 -21.17 19.90 5.86
N LYS A 148 -20.88 19.21 6.97
CA LYS A 148 -20.61 19.88 8.27
C LYS A 148 -19.15 19.95 8.72
N ILE A 149 -18.21 19.24 8.08
CA ILE A 149 -16.77 19.33 8.36
C ILE A 149 -16.06 19.79 7.10
N THR A 150 -15.40 20.95 7.14
CA THR A 150 -14.66 21.50 6.01
C THR A 150 -13.28 21.95 6.48
N ILE A 151 -12.25 21.59 5.71
CA ILE A 151 -10.88 22.03 5.97
C ILE A 151 -10.74 23.49 5.54
N ALA A 152 -10.08 24.29 6.38
CA ALA A 152 -9.78 25.68 6.04
C ALA A 152 -8.94 25.73 4.75
N LYS A 153 -9.38 26.49 3.72
CA LYS A 153 -8.65 26.66 2.45
C LYS A 153 -7.14 26.93 2.59
N PRO A 154 -6.66 27.81 3.50
CA PRO A 154 -5.22 28.06 3.62
C PRO A 154 -4.44 26.87 4.21
N LYS A 155 -5.11 25.89 4.81
CA LYS A 155 -4.49 24.75 5.49
C LYS A 155 -4.57 23.43 4.71
N VAL A 156 -5.16 23.43 3.52
CA VAL A 156 -5.40 22.20 2.73
C VAL A 156 -4.09 21.47 2.42
N ALA A 157 -3.05 22.19 1.98
CA ALA A 157 -1.74 21.60 1.72
C ALA A 157 -1.13 20.97 2.97
N ALA A 158 -1.20 21.65 4.12
CA ALA A 158 -0.68 21.12 5.39
C ALA A 158 -1.46 19.88 5.85
N SER A 159 -2.79 19.89 5.72
CA SER A 159 -3.63 18.73 6.02
C SER A 159 -3.35 17.54 5.10
N PHE A 160 -3.03 17.79 3.83
CA PHE A 160 -2.64 16.74 2.88
C PHE A 160 -1.37 16.03 3.36
N TRP A 161 -0.32 16.79 3.68
CA TRP A 161 0.94 16.21 4.15
C TRP A 161 0.78 15.49 5.49
N TYR A 162 0.03 16.07 6.42
CA TYR A 162 -0.26 15.41 7.70
C TYR A 162 -1.01 14.09 7.49
N ALA A 163 -2.08 14.09 6.68
CA ALA A 163 -2.83 12.87 6.40
C ALA A 163 -1.98 11.82 5.71
N ARG A 164 -1.12 12.25 4.78
CA ARG A 164 -0.17 11.38 4.07
C ARG A 164 0.84 10.77 5.02
N ASP A 165 1.41 11.57 5.93
CA ASP A 165 2.44 11.13 6.88
C ASP A 165 1.84 10.18 7.93
N ALA A 166 0.65 10.46 8.43
CA ALA A 166 -0.09 9.57 9.32
C ALA A 166 -0.42 8.22 8.64
N ALA A 167 -0.87 8.26 7.38
CA ALA A 167 -1.10 7.06 6.58
C ALA A 167 0.22 6.32 6.23
N ASN A 168 1.33 7.05 6.17
CA ASN A 168 2.64 6.51 5.90
C ASN A 168 3.21 5.74 7.12
N GLU A 169 3.00 6.27 8.32
CA GLU A 169 3.44 5.67 9.58
C GLU A 169 2.62 4.42 9.96
N SER A 170 1.32 4.42 9.66
CA SER A 170 0.40 3.33 10.00
C SER A 170 0.68 2.00 9.28
N GLY A 171 1.19 2.09 8.04
CA GLY A 171 1.39 0.98 7.12
C GLY A 171 2.75 0.27 7.20
N GLY A 172 3.58 0.55 8.22
CA GLY A 172 4.96 0.06 8.28
C GLY A 172 5.13 -1.46 8.12
N GLY A 173 4.26 -2.26 8.75
CA GLY A 173 4.31 -3.73 8.67
C GLY A 173 4.02 -4.29 7.28
N LEU A 174 3.01 -3.75 6.60
CA LEU A 174 2.66 -4.17 5.25
C LEU A 174 3.73 -3.73 4.23
N ARG A 175 4.33 -2.54 4.43
CA ARG A 175 5.46 -2.10 3.61
C ARG A 175 6.64 -3.03 3.74
N ALA A 176 6.95 -3.49 4.95
CA ALA A 176 8.00 -4.48 5.15
C ALA A 176 7.69 -5.75 4.35
N LEU A 177 6.45 -6.27 4.41
CA LEU A 177 6.04 -7.45 3.64
C LEU A 177 6.15 -7.22 2.12
N CYS A 178 5.70 -6.06 1.64
CA CYS A 178 5.81 -5.67 0.24
C CYS A 178 7.28 -5.58 -0.19
N SER A 179 8.12 -4.88 0.57
CA SER A 179 9.56 -4.78 0.33
C SER A 179 10.24 -6.15 0.32
N TRP A 180 9.89 -7.05 1.24
CA TRP A 180 10.41 -8.42 1.24
C TRP A 180 10.04 -9.19 -0.03
N SER A 181 8.81 -9.05 -0.52
CA SER A 181 8.40 -9.69 -1.77
C SER A 181 9.20 -9.17 -2.97
N TYR A 182 9.47 -7.86 -3.03
CA TYR A 182 10.30 -7.26 -4.07
C TYR A 182 11.75 -7.72 -3.99
N ILE A 183 12.35 -7.71 -2.80
CA ILE A 183 13.72 -8.17 -2.57
C ILE A 183 13.86 -9.63 -3.01
N PHE A 184 12.93 -10.49 -2.59
CA PHE A 184 12.93 -11.89 -3.00
C PHE A 184 12.83 -12.04 -4.52
N GLY A 185 11.93 -11.29 -5.16
CA GLY A 185 11.80 -11.23 -6.62
C GLY A 185 13.13 -10.87 -7.29
N TYR A 186 13.74 -9.76 -6.89
CA TYR A 186 15.02 -9.30 -7.45
C TYR A 186 16.14 -10.32 -7.24
N CYS A 187 16.25 -10.92 -6.05
CA CYS A 187 17.23 -11.96 -5.77
C CYS A 187 17.05 -13.18 -6.68
N ALA A 188 15.81 -13.62 -6.92
CA ALA A 188 15.53 -14.74 -7.81
C ALA A 188 15.93 -14.43 -9.27
N PHE A 189 15.62 -13.23 -9.76
CA PHE A 189 16.02 -12.79 -11.10
C PHE A 189 17.54 -12.62 -11.25
N LEU A 190 18.20 -12.02 -10.26
CA LEU A 190 19.65 -11.87 -10.24
C LEU A 190 20.33 -13.23 -10.28
N TRP A 191 19.82 -14.19 -9.51
CA TRP A 191 20.33 -15.55 -9.51
C TRP A 191 20.18 -16.23 -10.88
N VAL A 192 19.02 -16.11 -11.52
CA VAL A 192 18.79 -16.62 -12.88
C VAL A 192 19.75 -15.98 -13.89
N ALA A 193 19.98 -14.67 -13.79
CA ALA A 193 20.92 -13.96 -14.66
C ALA A 193 22.36 -14.44 -14.46
N LEU A 194 22.79 -14.65 -13.20
CA LEU A 194 24.11 -15.20 -12.88
C LEU A 194 24.27 -16.64 -13.37
N GLN A 195 23.23 -17.48 -13.29
CA GLN A 195 23.25 -18.82 -13.86
C GLN A 195 23.47 -18.77 -15.37
N GLY A 196 22.72 -17.91 -16.08
CA GLY A 196 22.89 -17.70 -17.52
C GLY A 196 24.29 -17.21 -17.87
N PHE A 197 24.81 -16.22 -17.14
CA PHE A 197 26.15 -15.67 -17.36
C PHE A 197 27.26 -16.71 -17.12
N MET A 198 27.20 -17.44 -16.00
CA MET A 198 28.18 -18.49 -15.69
C MET A 198 28.16 -19.64 -16.69
N TYR A 199 27.00 -19.95 -17.27
CA TYR A 199 26.89 -20.94 -18.33
C TYR A 199 27.63 -20.47 -19.58
N VAL A 200 27.40 -19.23 -20.04
CA VAL A 200 28.07 -18.67 -21.23
C VAL A 200 29.58 -18.56 -21.04
N VAL A 201 30.06 -18.20 -19.84
CA VAL A 201 31.50 -18.07 -19.57
C VAL A 201 32.21 -19.42 -19.47
N ARG A 202 31.50 -20.50 -19.08
CA ARG A 202 32.08 -21.84 -18.98
C ARG A 202 32.09 -22.62 -20.29
N VAL A 203 31.28 -22.24 -21.26
CA VAL A 203 31.19 -22.84 -22.60
C VAL A 203 32.25 -22.21 -23.49
#